data_AF-A0A521RZS9-F1
#
_entry.id   AF-A0A521RZS9-F1
#
_cell.length_a   1.000
_cell.length_b   1.000
_cell.length_c   1.000
_cell.angle_alpha   90.00
_cell.angle_beta   90.00
_cell.angle_gamma   90.00
#
_symmetry.space_group_name_H-M   'P 1'
#
loop_
_entity.id
_entity.type
_entity.pdbx_description
1 polymer ?
#
loop_
_entity_poly.entity_id
_entity_poly.type
_entity_poly.pdbx_seq_one_letter_code
_entity_poly.pdbx_strand_id
1 'polypeptide(L)'
;MRLIEIRLLEGPSVYRPEPVVKVEVAIGRRRSWYGPRVPARHSLVRLGAAIPRRDWPEPVTTLAGWAARLRREHGEDGGAIRVHCSSDPGHWIATWPWTGAERARLIAEAAVALADRAATPARRAHLTGAQERLLASWEERIRRASASPPPWIRDVDRRIPIVSISGTNGKSTTTRLITRILLRAGRHVGTTTSDGILVDERMVEPGDWTGPGGAQEILQRSDVDVAVLETARGGIVLRGVGYESNEASILTNVSSDHLDLQGIHTLPELAEVKATVCRITKSDGWVILNADDPFVAAIARSVQARVAFFSLEGDGSPIVRRHLAGGGRAYVVRRGELGEAEGGEWT
;
A
#
# COMPACT_ATOMS: atom_id res chain seq x y z
N MET A 1 -14.06 -21.74 -9.31
CA MET A 1 -13.23 -20.71 -8.64
C MET A 1 -14.13 -20.01 -7.63
N ARG A 2 -13.64 -19.37 -6.57
CA ARG A 2 -14.51 -18.57 -5.67
C ARG A 2 -13.99 -17.16 -5.54
N LEU A 3 -14.85 -16.18 -5.78
CA LEU A 3 -14.53 -14.78 -5.48
C LEU A 3 -14.45 -14.56 -3.96
N ILE A 4 -13.34 -13.98 -3.50
CA ILE A 4 -13.15 -13.53 -2.13
C ILE A 4 -13.48 -12.05 -2.04
N GLU A 5 -12.84 -11.22 -2.85
CA GLU A 5 -13.15 -9.79 -2.95
C GLU A 5 -12.75 -9.17 -4.29
N ILE A 6 -13.41 -8.06 -4.62
CA ILE A 6 -12.96 -7.08 -5.61
C ILE A 6 -12.81 -5.76 -4.86
N ARG A 7 -11.64 -5.13 -5.00
CA ARG A 7 -11.33 -3.87 -4.32
C ARG A 7 -10.65 -2.91 -5.28
N LEU A 8 -11.06 -1.65 -5.25
CA LEU A 8 -10.36 -0.56 -5.92
C LEU A 8 -9.46 0.11 -4.90
N LEU A 9 -8.16 -0.01 -5.09
CA LEU A 9 -7.15 0.73 -4.34
C LEU A 9 -6.88 2.03 -5.11
N GLU A 10 -6.98 3.15 -4.42
CA GLU A 10 -7.05 4.49 -4.97
C GLU A 10 -5.69 5.14 -5.17
N GLY A 11 -4.63 4.53 -4.65
CA GLY A 11 -3.24 4.96 -4.80
C GLY A 11 -2.29 3.84 -4.35
N PRO A 12 -1.06 4.18 -3.92
CA PRO A 12 -0.04 3.20 -3.60
C PRO A 12 -0.51 2.15 -2.59
N SER A 13 -0.11 0.92 -2.84
CA SER A 13 -0.43 -0.23 -2.01
C SER A 13 0.76 -1.18 -1.93
N VAL A 14 0.61 -2.24 -1.14
CA VAL A 14 1.62 -3.29 -1.06
C VAL A 14 1.88 -3.97 -2.40
N TYR A 15 0.93 -3.93 -3.34
CA TYR A 15 1.06 -4.59 -4.64
C TYR A 15 1.76 -3.71 -5.68
N ARG A 16 1.44 -2.41 -5.70
CA ARG A 16 1.80 -1.46 -6.76
C ARG A 16 1.79 0.00 -6.27
N PRO A 17 2.62 0.87 -6.86
CA PRO A 17 2.62 2.31 -6.54
C PRO A 17 1.45 3.07 -7.18
N GLU A 18 0.85 2.57 -8.26
CA GLU A 18 -0.33 3.18 -8.90
C GLU A 18 -1.69 2.65 -8.36
N PRO A 19 -2.80 3.40 -8.56
CA PRO A 19 -4.16 2.95 -8.23
C PRO A 19 -4.53 1.67 -8.97
N VAL A 20 -4.97 0.64 -8.26
CA VAL A 20 -5.15 -0.71 -8.80
C VAL A 20 -6.45 -1.38 -8.40
N VAL A 21 -7.01 -2.15 -9.34
CA VAL A 21 -8.00 -3.17 -9.05
C VAL A 21 -7.26 -4.32 -8.40
N LYS A 22 -7.75 -4.79 -7.26
CA LYS A 22 -7.38 -6.04 -6.61
C LYS A 22 -8.55 -7.01 -6.74
N VAL A 23 -8.34 -8.14 -7.41
CA VAL A 23 -9.29 -9.25 -7.44
C VAL A 23 -8.68 -10.44 -6.73
N GLU A 24 -9.29 -10.85 -5.62
CA GLU A 24 -8.85 -12.01 -4.86
C GLU A 24 -9.80 -13.18 -5.06
N VAL A 25 -9.25 -14.33 -5.42
CA VAL A 25 -9.99 -15.57 -5.67
C VAL A 25 -9.36 -16.74 -4.94
N ALA A 26 -10.19 -17.64 -4.42
CA ALA A 26 -9.75 -18.93 -3.90
C ALA A 26 -9.91 -20.03 -4.96
N ILE A 27 -8.85 -20.81 -5.14
CA ILE A 27 -8.77 -21.94 -6.09
C ILE A 27 -8.64 -23.24 -5.28
N GLY A 28 -9.34 -24.30 -5.71
CA GLY A 28 -9.31 -25.62 -5.07
C GLY A 28 -10.64 -26.05 -4.42
N ARG A 29 -10.64 -27.22 -3.76
CA ARG A 29 -11.81 -27.75 -3.04
C ARG A 29 -11.96 -26.98 -1.72
N ARG A 30 -13.20 -26.77 -1.23
CA ARG A 30 -13.42 -26.04 0.05
C ARG A 30 -12.55 -26.51 1.22
N ARG A 31 -12.25 -27.82 1.31
CA ARG A 31 -11.37 -28.39 2.35
C ARG A 31 -9.91 -27.96 2.23
N SER A 32 -9.41 -27.62 1.03
CA SER A 32 -8.03 -27.15 0.83
C SER A 32 -7.85 -25.66 1.11
N TRP A 33 -8.93 -24.93 1.41
CA TRP A 33 -8.86 -23.53 1.87
C TRP A 33 -8.62 -23.43 3.38
N TYR A 34 -8.73 -24.55 4.09
CA TYR A 34 -8.37 -24.68 5.50
C TYR A 34 -7.07 -25.49 5.57
N GLY A 35 -5.98 -24.83 5.93
CA GLY A 35 -4.65 -25.45 5.95
C GLY A 35 -3.61 -24.56 6.60
N PRO A 36 -2.38 -25.07 6.81
CA PRO A 36 -1.29 -24.27 7.34
C PRO A 36 -1.00 -23.11 6.38
N ARG A 37 -0.91 -21.89 6.93
CA ARG A 37 -0.58 -20.68 6.17
C ARG A 37 0.84 -20.79 5.64
N VAL A 38 1.03 -20.34 4.41
CA VAL A 38 2.34 -20.32 3.75
C VAL A 38 2.62 -18.90 3.26
N PRO A 39 3.74 -18.29 3.69
CA PRO A 39 4.82 -18.90 4.46
C PRO A 39 4.55 -18.93 5.98
N ALA A 40 5.42 -19.61 6.75
CA ALA A 40 5.26 -19.76 8.21
C ALA A 40 5.30 -18.40 8.92
N ARG A 41 4.75 -18.34 10.15
CA ARG A 41 4.42 -17.11 10.93
C ARG A 41 5.53 -16.04 11.08
N HIS A 42 6.80 -16.41 10.89
CA HIS A 42 7.97 -15.52 11.00
C HIS A 42 8.82 -15.45 9.73
N SER A 43 8.34 -16.04 8.64
CA SER A 43 9.06 -15.99 7.38
C SER A 43 9.00 -14.58 6.81
N LEU A 44 10.11 -14.12 6.24
CA LEU A 44 10.09 -12.90 5.45
C LEU A 44 9.08 -13.10 4.30
N VAL A 45 8.09 -12.22 4.24
CA VAL A 45 7.08 -12.18 3.18
C VAL A 45 7.36 -11.03 2.23
N ARG A 46 6.89 -11.16 0.99
CA ARG A 46 6.80 -10.06 0.03
C ARG A 46 5.41 -10.11 -0.59
N LEU A 47 4.45 -9.48 0.07
CA LEU A 47 3.04 -9.52 -0.36
C LEU A 47 2.86 -8.98 -1.79
N GLY A 48 3.67 -8.01 -2.20
CA GLY A 48 3.69 -7.46 -3.55
C GLY A 48 4.49 -8.26 -4.58
N ALA A 49 5.14 -9.37 -4.22
CA ALA A 49 5.92 -10.15 -5.18
C ALA A 49 5.01 -10.77 -6.24
N ALA A 50 5.35 -10.54 -7.51
CA ALA A 50 4.61 -11.11 -8.62
C ALA A 50 5.02 -12.57 -8.84
N ILE A 51 4.04 -13.44 -9.02
CA ILE A 51 4.21 -14.83 -9.41
C ILE A 51 4.39 -14.90 -10.93
N PRO A 52 5.39 -15.64 -11.46
CA PRO A 52 5.57 -15.81 -12.90
C PRO A 52 4.34 -16.44 -13.57
N ARG A 53 4.02 -16.01 -14.80
CA ARG A 53 2.81 -16.45 -15.53
C ARG A 53 2.70 -17.97 -15.70
N ARG A 54 3.83 -18.67 -15.85
CA ARG A 54 3.88 -20.14 -15.96
C ARG A 54 3.36 -20.87 -14.72
N ASP A 55 3.38 -20.21 -13.57
CA ASP A 55 2.98 -20.77 -12.28
C ASP A 55 1.53 -20.39 -11.92
N TRP A 56 0.82 -19.67 -12.80
CA TRP A 56 -0.57 -19.28 -12.56
C TRP A 56 -1.52 -20.47 -12.77
N PRO A 57 -2.43 -20.75 -11.83
CA PRO A 57 -3.50 -21.72 -12.06
C PRO A 57 -4.34 -21.33 -13.28
N GLU A 58 -4.88 -22.32 -13.99
CA GLU A 58 -5.72 -22.09 -15.17
C GLU A 58 -6.87 -21.10 -14.92
N PRO A 59 -7.65 -21.18 -13.82
CA PRO A 59 -8.71 -20.20 -13.58
C PRO A 59 -8.20 -18.76 -13.42
N VAL A 60 -7.01 -18.58 -12.83
CA VAL A 60 -6.37 -17.27 -12.67
C VAL A 60 -5.86 -16.77 -14.02
N THR A 61 -5.34 -17.66 -14.86
CA THR A 61 -4.94 -17.34 -16.24
C THR A 61 -6.13 -16.89 -17.08
N THR A 62 -7.27 -17.57 -16.95
CA THR A 62 -8.53 -17.23 -17.64
C THR A 62 -9.09 -15.89 -17.14
N LEU A 63 -9.11 -15.67 -15.82
CA LEU A 63 -9.48 -14.39 -15.20
C LEU A 63 -8.64 -13.24 -15.75
N ALA A 64 -7.31 -13.39 -15.71
CA ALA A 64 -6.38 -12.38 -16.20
C ALA A 64 -6.55 -12.14 -17.72
N GLY A 65 -6.83 -13.19 -18.50
CA GLY A 65 -7.10 -13.08 -19.92
C GLY A 65 -8.35 -12.25 -20.21
N TRP A 66 -9.45 -12.47 -19.48
CA TRP A 66 -10.68 -11.69 -19.61
C TRP A 66 -10.50 -10.24 -19.18
N ALA A 67 -9.87 -10.02 -18.03
CA ALA A 67 -9.55 -8.67 -17.57
C ALA A 67 -8.72 -7.93 -18.63
N ALA A 68 -7.68 -8.56 -19.19
CA ALA A 68 -6.87 -7.96 -20.23
C ALA A 68 -7.66 -7.66 -21.52
N ARG A 69 -8.57 -8.56 -21.92
CA ARG A 69 -9.41 -8.36 -23.12
C ARG A 69 -10.37 -7.19 -22.93
N LEU A 70 -11.19 -7.23 -21.88
CA LEU A 70 -12.21 -6.21 -21.61
C LEU A 70 -11.58 -4.84 -21.41
N ARG A 71 -10.42 -4.76 -20.74
CA ARG A 71 -9.68 -3.50 -20.60
C ARG A 71 -9.32 -2.88 -21.94
N ARG A 72 -8.72 -3.67 -22.85
CA ARG A 72 -8.38 -3.22 -24.21
C ARG A 72 -9.58 -2.79 -25.04
N GLU A 73 -10.71 -3.45 -24.86
CA GLU A 73 -11.93 -3.17 -25.62
C GLU A 73 -12.67 -1.94 -25.10
N HIS A 74 -12.37 -1.48 -23.87
CA HIS A 74 -13.03 -0.35 -23.22
C HIS A 74 -12.07 0.78 -22.78
N GLY A 75 -10.85 0.83 -23.35
CA GLY A 75 -9.91 1.94 -23.16
C GLY A 75 -9.29 2.04 -21.76
N GLU A 76 -9.10 0.91 -21.07
CA GLU A 76 -8.47 0.79 -19.73
C GLU A 76 -7.09 0.09 -19.82
N ASP A 77 -6.34 0.38 -20.88
CA ASP A 77 -5.13 -0.34 -21.32
C ASP A 77 -3.88 -0.07 -20.46
N GLY A 78 -4.02 0.64 -19.34
CA GLY A 78 -2.92 1.04 -18.47
C GLY A 78 -2.25 -0.13 -17.75
N GLY A 79 -1.09 -0.59 -18.22
CA GLY A 79 -0.22 -1.51 -17.48
C GLY A 79 -0.62 -2.99 -17.47
N ALA A 80 0.39 -3.85 -17.30
CA ALA A 80 0.25 -5.31 -17.28
C ALA A 80 -0.58 -5.79 -16.08
N ILE A 81 -1.17 -6.99 -16.18
CA ILE A 81 -1.75 -7.69 -15.02
C ILE A 81 -0.62 -8.39 -14.27
N ARG A 82 -0.60 -8.25 -12.94
CA ARG A 82 0.29 -9.00 -12.03
C ARG A 82 -0.55 -9.94 -11.19
N VAL A 83 0.02 -11.06 -10.80
CA VAL A 83 -0.62 -12.04 -9.92
C VAL A 83 0.28 -12.25 -8.72
N HIS A 84 -0.32 -12.34 -7.55
CA HIS A 84 0.31 -12.51 -6.25
C HIS A 84 -0.39 -13.65 -5.51
N CYS A 85 0.23 -14.14 -4.45
CA CYS A 85 -0.40 -15.08 -3.51
C CYS A 85 -0.62 -14.39 -2.17
N SER A 86 -1.79 -14.64 -1.57
CA SER A 86 -1.98 -14.36 -0.14
C SER A 86 -1.27 -15.44 0.68
N SER A 87 -1.07 -15.17 1.97
CA SER A 87 -0.71 -16.18 2.97
C SER A 87 -1.83 -17.20 3.23
N ASP A 88 -3.06 -16.89 2.82
CA ASP A 88 -4.19 -17.80 2.88
C ASP A 88 -4.05 -18.93 1.84
N PRO A 89 -4.19 -20.21 2.25
CA PRO A 89 -4.04 -21.34 1.35
C PRO A 89 -4.98 -21.29 0.13
N GLY A 90 -4.39 -21.32 -1.06
CA GLY A 90 -5.14 -21.33 -2.32
C GLY A 90 -5.73 -19.98 -2.73
N HIS A 91 -5.40 -18.90 -2.03
CA HIS A 91 -5.82 -17.55 -2.39
C HIS A 91 -4.83 -16.89 -3.36
N TRP A 92 -5.37 -16.42 -4.48
CA TRP A 92 -4.64 -15.76 -5.56
C TRP A 92 -5.18 -14.35 -5.76
N ILE A 93 -4.30 -13.40 -5.96
CA ILE A 93 -4.64 -11.98 -6.10
C ILE A 93 -4.16 -11.51 -7.46
N ALA A 94 -5.08 -11.12 -8.33
CA ALA A 94 -4.77 -10.46 -9.59
C ALA A 94 -4.89 -8.94 -9.44
N THR A 95 -3.88 -8.18 -9.89
CA THR A 95 -3.85 -6.73 -9.83
C THR A 95 -3.55 -6.07 -11.16
N TRP A 96 -4.25 -4.97 -11.43
CA TRP A 96 -3.98 -4.10 -12.59
C TRP A 96 -4.40 -2.66 -12.32
N PRO A 97 -3.78 -1.66 -12.99
CA PRO A 97 -4.15 -0.26 -12.85
C PRO A 97 -5.58 0.02 -13.34
N TRP A 98 -6.21 1.06 -12.78
CA TRP A 98 -7.51 1.56 -13.26
C TRP A 98 -7.54 3.08 -13.38
N THR A 99 -8.41 3.55 -14.26
CA THR A 99 -8.62 4.99 -14.50
C THR A 99 -10.07 5.43 -14.33
N GLY A 100 -11.06 4.55 -14.52
CA GLY A 100 -12.47 4.84 -14.21
C GLY A 100 -13.03 3.88 -13.16
N ALA A 101 -13.43 4.38 -11.99
CA ALA A 101 -13.83 3.55 -10.84
C ALA A 101 -14.96 2.55 -11.18
N GLU A 102 -16.07 3.04 -11.73
CA GLU A 102 -17.23 2.20 -12.07
C GLU A 102 -16.86 1.18 -13.16
N ARG A 103 -16.19 1.65 -14.22
CA ARG A 103 -15.75 0.81 -15.34
C ARG A 103 -14.82 -0.31 -14.88
N ALA A 104 -13.82 0.01 -14.06
CA ALA A 104 -12.85 -0.93 -13.54
C ALA A 104 -13.49 -2.02 -12.68
N ARG A 105 -14.47 -1.64 -11.86
CA ARG A 105 -15.27 -2.59 -11.07
C ARG A 105 -16.05 -3.54 -11.97
N LEU A 106 -16.77 -3.02 -12.97
CA LEU A 106 -17.55 -3.85 -13.89
C LEU A 106 -16.67 -4.79 -14.72
N ILE A 107 -15.50 -4.34 -15.17
CA ILE A 107 -14.51 -5.18 -15.85
C ILE A 107 -14.06 -6.33 -14.94
N ALA A 108 -13.79 -6.05 -13.66
CA ALA A 108 -13.38 -7.06 -12.70
C ALA A 108 -14.49 -8.09 -12.46
N GLU A 109 -15.72 -7.63 -12.24
CA GLU A 109 -16.90 -8.49 -12.06
C GLU A 109 -17.17 -9.36 -13.30
N ALA A 110 -17.08 -8.77 -14.48
CA ALA A 110 -17.24 -9.47 -15.76
C ALA A 110 -16.15 -10.55 -15.96
N ALA A 111 -14.88 -10.20 -15.70
CA ALA A 111 -13.77 -11.13 -15.82
C ALA A 111 -13.92 -12.35 -14.90
N VAL A 112 -14.34 -12.12 -13.64
CA VAL A 112 -14.64 -13.20 -12.70
C VAL A 112 -15.81 -14.06 -13.19
N ALA A 113 -16.91 -13.43 -13.62
CA ALA A 113 -18.12 -14.13 -14.06
C ALA A 113 -17.91 -14.99 -15.31
N LEU A 114 -17.04 -14.55 -16.23
CA LEU A 114 -16.67 -15.28 -17.44
C LEU A 114 -15.68 -16.41 -17.14
N ALA A 115 -14.68 -16.15 -16.30
CA ALA A 115 -13.72 -17.15 -15.88
C ALA A 115 -14.36 -18.29 -15.06
N ASP A 116 -15.35 -17.98 -14.22
CA ASP A 116 -16.06 -19.02 -13.45
C ASP A 116 -16.90 -19.96 -14.32
N ARG A 117 -17.30 -19.50 -15.52
CA ARG A 117 -17.98 -20.32 -16.54
C ARG A 117 -17.02 -21.03 -17.50
N ALA A 118 -15.72 -21.03 -17.18
CA ALA A 118 -14.65 -21.55 -18.05
C ALA A 118 -14.73 -20.98 -19.48
N ALA A 119 -15.27 -19.76 -19.65
CA ALA A 119 -15.31 -19.10 -20.94
C ALA A 119 -13.87 -18.71 -21.32
N THR A 120 -13.46 -19.01 -22.55
CA THR A 120 -12.10 -18.68 -22.99
C THR A 120 -12.00 -17.21 -23.41
N PRO A 121 -10.96 -16.49 -22.98
CA PRO A 121 -10.79 -15.07 -23.31
C PRO A 121 -10.24 -14.84 -24.72
N ALA A 122 -9.92 -15.91 -25.47
CA ALA A 122 -9.37 -15.80 -26.82
C ALA A 122 -10.39 -15.18 -27.79
N ARG A 123 -9.98 -14.16 -28.55
CA ARG A 123 -10.86 -13.42 -29.47
C ARG A 123 -11.52 -14.29 -30.55
N ARG A 124 -10.83 -15.34 -30.99
CA ARG A 124 -11.30 -16.25 -32.07
C ARG A 124 -11.95 -17.53 -31.54
N ALA A 125 -12.16 -17.64 -30.24
CA ALA A 125 -12.75 -18.84 -29.68
C ALA A 125 -14.28 -18.87 -29.81
N HIS A 126 -14.82 -20.07 -29.94
CA HIS A 126 -16.26 -20.29 -29.92
C HIS A 126 -16.78 -20.26 -28.49
N LEU A 127 -17.65 -19.30 -28.19
CA LEU A 127 -18.37 -19.22 -26.92
C LEU A 127 -19.73 -19.91 -27.08
N THR A 128 -20.27 -20.47 -26.01
CA THR A 128 -21.66 -20.94 -26.04
C THR A 128 -22.60 -19.74 -26.13
N GLY A 129 -23.80 -19.89 -26.71
CA GLY A 129 -24.76 -18.78 -26.79
C GLY A 129 -25.12 -18.16 -25.42
N ALA A 130 -25.01 -18.93 -24.33
CA ALA A 130 -25.16 -18.39 -22.97
C ALA A 130 -23.96 -17.52 -22.54
N GLN A 131 -22.73 -17.91 -22.88
CA GLN A 131 -21.52 -17.12 -22.64
C GLN A 131 -21.50 -15.85 -23.50
N GLU A 132 -21.96 -15.91 -24.75
CA GLU A 132 -22.07 -14.74 -25.63
C GLU A 132 -23.06 -13.71 -25.08
N ARG A 133 -24.26 -14.14 -24.67
CA ARG A 133 -25.25 -13.25 -24.05
C ARG A 133 -24.72 -12.61 -22.75
N LEU A 134 -23.98 -13.38 -21.96
CA LEU A 134 -23.35 -12.87 -20.74
C LEU A 134 -22.30 -11.80 -21.06
N LEU A 135 -21.42 -12.07 -22.03
CA LEU A 135 -20.40 -11.12 -22.47
C LEU A 135 -21.04 -9.83 -22.98
N ALA A 136 -22.01 -9.92 -23.89
CA ALA A 136 -22.71 -8.76 -24.45
C ALA A 136 -23.41 -7.92 -23.36
N SER A 137 -24.00 -8.57 -22.35
CA SER A 137 -24.60 -7.88 -21.21
C SER A 137 -23.58 -7.09 -20.38
N TRP A 138 -22.40 -7.66 -20.14
CA TRP A 138 -21.31 -6.96 -19.44
C TRP A 138 -20.72 -5.83 -20.27
N GLU A 139 -20.47 -6.04 -21.56
CA GLU A 139 -19.96 -5.00 -22.47
C GLU A 139 -20.89 -3.79 -22.52
N GLU A 140 -22.22 -4.00 -22.53
CA GLU A 140 -23.20 -2.93 -22.43
C GLU A 140 -23.07 -2.13 -21.13
N ARG A 141 -22.96 -2.81 -19.99
CA ARG A 141 -22.80 -2.16 -18.68
C ARG A 141 -21.48 -1.39 -18.61
N ILE A 142 -20.38 -1.98 -19.07
CA ILE A 142 -19.05 -1.37 -19.05
C ILE A 142 -19.03 -0.11 -19.94
N ARG A 143 -19.69 -0.14 -21.10
CA ARG A 143 -19.77 1.01 -22.02
C ARG A 143 -20.55 2.18 -21.42
N ARG A 144 -21.58 1.91 -20.60
CA ARG A 144 -22.38 2.95 -19.93
C ARG A 144 -21.73 3.51 -18.66
N ALA A 145 -20.66 2.86 -18.17
CA ALA A 145 -20.03 3.22 -16.92
C ALA A 145 -19.37 4.60 -16.97
N SER A 146 -19.55 5.36 -15.89
CA SER A 146 -18.88 6.64 -15.69
C SER A 146 -17.37 6.45 -15.51
N ALA A 147 -16.62 7.48 -15.92
CA ALA A 147 -15.16 7.54 -15.77
C ALA A 147 -14.80 8.53 -14.66
N SER A 148 -14.89 8.07 -13.41
CA SER A 148 -14.35 8.83 -12.27
C SER A 148 -12.92 8.39 -11.99
N PRO A 149 -11.93 9.31 -12.06
CA PRO A 149 -10.53 8.98 -11.79
C PRO A 149 -10.30 8.60 -10.32
N PRO A 150 -9.20 7.88 -10.03
CA PRO A 150 -8.77 7.65 -8.66
C PRO A 150 -8.54 8.99 -7.95
N PRO A 151 -9.04 9.15 -6.71
CA PRO A 151 -9.02 10.43 -6.02
C PRO A 151 -7.67 10.74 -5.33
N TRP A 152 -6.63 9.93 -5.55
CA TRP A 152 -5.29 10.24 -5.02
C TRP A 152 -4.71 11.52 -5.60
N ILE A 153 -3.84 12.17 -4.81
CA ILE A 153 -3.12 13.37 -5.23
C ILE A 153 -1.79 12.97 -5.87
N ARG A 154 -1.65 13.25 -7.17
CA ARG A 154 -0.39 13.05 -7.90
C ARG A 154 0.61 14.15 -7.58
N ASP A 155 1.89 13.87 -7.77
CA ASP A 155 2.95 14.83 -7.52
C ASP A 155 2.82 16.10 -8.38
N VAL A 156 2.32 15.96 -9.61
CA VAL A 156 2.06 17.09 -10.52
C VAL A 156 0.91 17.98 -10.06
N ASP A 157 -0.01 17.44 -9.27
CA ASP A 157 -1.19 18.15 -8.75
C ASP A 157 -0.98 18.63 -7.30
N ARG A 158 0.17 18.28 -6.69
CA ARG A 158 0.49 18.52 -5.29
C ARG A 158 1.22 19.86 -5.09
N ARG A 159 0.79 20.63 -4.08
CA ARG A 159 1.36 21.95 -3.75
C ARG A 159 2.35 21.94 -2.58
N ILE A 160 2.24 20.95 -1.70
CA ILE A 160 2.95 20.93 -0.42
C ILE A 160 3.69 19.61 -0.20
N PRO A 161 4.84 19.63 0.51
CA PRO A 161 5.55 18.42 0.91
C PRO A 161 4.74 17.60 1.94
N ILE A 162 5.01 16.29 1.97
CA ILE A 162 4.37 15.30 2.83
C ILE A 162 5.44 14.60 3.69
N VAL A 163 5.16 14.52 4.99
CA VAL A 163 5.81 13.62 5.93
C VAL A 163 4.81 12.53 6.32
N SER A 164 5.10 11.27 6.00
CA SER A 164 4.18 10.15 6.20
C SER A 164 4.63 9.26 7.37
N ILE A 165 3.74 9.01 8.34
CA ILE A 165 4.08 8.22 9.53
C ILE A 165 3.25 6.95 9.58
N SER A 166 3.90 5.79 9.71
CA SER A 166 3.23 4.52 9.98
C SER A 166 3.93 3.74 11.09
N GLY A 167 3.29 2.68 11.55
CA GLY A 167 3.71 1.88 12.70
C GLY A 167 2.54 1.35 13.52
N THR A 168 2.80 0.46 14.47
CA THR A 168 1.76 0.01 15.40
C THR A 168 1.56 1.06 16.49
N ASN A 169 2.62 1.42 17.20
CA ASN A 169 2.58 2.40 18.29
C ASN A 169 3.42 3.65 18.00
N GLY A 170 3.06 4.76 18.64
CA GLY A 170 3.82 6.01 18.57
C GLY A 170 3.56 6.88 17.34
N LYS A 171 2.71 6.45 16.39
CA LYS A 171 2.36 7.23 15.20
C LYS A 171 1.87 8.64 15.56
N SER A 172 0.78 8.75 16.32
CA SER A 172 0.17 10.04 16.66
C SER A 172 1.09 10.91 17.51
N THR A 173 1.90 10.30 18.41
CA THR A 173 2.92 11.02 19.17
C THR A 173 3.99 11.61 18.25
N THR A 174 4.56 10.81 17.35
CA THR A 174 5.55 11.26 16.36
C THR A 174 4.95 12.34 15.45
N THR A 175 3.73 12.14 14.96
CA THR A 175 3.00 13.13 14.16
C THR A 175 2.89 14.46 14.89
N ARG A 176 2.41 14.48 16.14
CA ARG A 176 2.28 15.70 16.95
C ARG A 176 3.62 16.39 17.21
N LEU A 177 4.68 15.62 17.49
CA LEU A 177 6.03 16.19 17.69
C LEU A 177 6.55 16.86 16.42
N ILE A 178 6.41 16.21 15.25
CA ILE A 178 6.82 16.78 13.96
C ILE A 178 6.01 18.05 13.66
N THR A 179 4.68 18.01 13.83
CA THR A 179 3.81 19.17 13.68
C THR A 179 4.27 20.33 14.56
N ARG A 180 4.56 20.08 15.85
CA ARG A 180 5.03 21.11 16.78
C ARG A 180 6.36 21.72 16.35
N ILE A 181 7.31 20.91 15.90
CA ILE A 181 8.63 21.36 15.43
C ILE A 181 8.46 22.27 14.21
N LEU A 182 7.65 21.87 13.23
CA LEU A 182 7.39 22.64 12.01
C LEU A 182 6.67 23.96 12.30
N LEU A 183 5.68 23.95 13.20
CA LEU A 183 5.03 25.18 13.68
C LEU A 183 6.04 26.14 14.33
N ARG A 184 6.94 25.63 15.18
CA ARG A 184 7.99 26.43 15.81
C ARG A 184 9.01 26.95 14.81
N ALA A 185 9.16 26.28 13.66
CA ALA A 185 9.93 26.74 12.52
C ALA A 185 9.17 27.72 11.60
N GLY A 186 7.96 28.16 12.00
CA GLY A 186 7.18 29.17 11.27
C GLY A 186 6.42 28.62 10.06
N ARG A 187 6.14 27.31 10.01
CA ARG A 187 5.31 26.68 8.97
C ARG A 187 3.87 26.51 9.42
N HIS A 188 2.92 26.64 8.50
CA HIS A 188 1.56 26.18 8.67
C HIS A 188 1.47 24.69 8.35
N VAL A 189 0.84 23.89 9.21
CA VAL A 189 0.90 22.43 9.15
C VAL A 189 -0.48 21.80 9.16
N GLY A 190 -0.79 21.07 8.11
CA GLY A 190 -1.94 20.18 8.05
C GLY A 190 -1.58 18.80 8.57
N THR A 191 -2.38 18.24 9.47
CA THR A 191 -2.07 16.99 10.17
C THR A 191 -3.25 16.04 10.15
N THR A 192 -3.00 14.74 9.91
CA THR A 192 -3.98 13.67 10.16
C THR A 192 -3.49 12.77 11.28
N THR A 193 -4.42 12.37 12.15
CA THR A 193 -4.19 11.41 13.25
C THR A 193 -5.41 10.50 13.40
N SER A 194 -5.34 9.53 14.32
CA SER A 194 -6.51 8.74 14.73
C SER A 194 -7.59 9.56 15.46
N ASP A 195 -7.25 10.76 15.95
CA ASP A 195 -8.19 11.61 16.69
C ASP A 195 -8.90 12.63 15.81
N GLY A 196 -8.31 12.97 14.66
CA GLY A 196 -8.88 13.96 13.76
C GLY A 196 -7.93 14.52 12.71
N ILE A 197 -8.50 15.45 11.94
CA ILE A 197 -7.80 16.41 11.08
C ILE A 197 -7.51 17.66 11.90
N LEU A 198 -6.24 18.09 11.88
CA LEU A 198 -5.79 19.29 12.57
C LEU A 198 -5.08 20.24 11.60
N VAL A 199 -5.23 21.53 11.85
CA VAL A 199 -4.44 22.59 11.21
C VAL A 199 -3.82 23.44 12.31
N ASP A 200 -2.50 23.55 12.30
CA ASP A 200 -1.74 24.28 13.33
C ASP A 200 -2.11 23.86 14.76
N GLU A 201 -2.17 22.54 15.00
CA GLU A 201 -2.57 21.90 16.28
C GLU A 201 -4.03 22.14 16.70
N ARG A 202 -4.85 22.81 15.87
CA ARG A 202 -6.28 23.01 16.13
C ARG A 202 -7.10 21.94 15.42
N MET A 203 -7.99 21.29 16.18
CA MET A 203 -8.93 20.31 15.63
C MET A 203 -9.88 20.98 14.64
N VAL A 204 -9.87 20.51 13.39
CA VAL A 204 -10.82 20.91 12.34
C VAL A 204 -11.97 19.94 12.29
N GLU A 205 -11.66 18.64 12.30
CA GLU A 205 -12.65 17.58 12.23
C GLU A 205 -12.22 16.38 13.08
N PRO A 206 -13.01 15.96 14.07
CA PRO A 206 -12.69 14.80 14.89
C PRO A 206 -12.98 13.49 14.15
N GLY A 207 -12.26 12.42 14.50
CA GLY A 207 -12.45 11.06 13.97
C GLY A 207 -11.16 10.42 13.45
N ASP A 208 -11.22 9.14 13.10
CA ASP A 208 -10.07 8.45 12.52
C ASP A 208 -9.88 8.83 11.05
N TRP A 209 -8.92 9.72 10.79
CA TRP A 209 -8.56 10.22 9.47
C TRP A 209 -7.21 9.68 8.97
N THR A 210 -6.78 8.51 9.46
CA THR A 210 -5.48 7.90 9.14
C THR A 210 -5.42 7.15 7.78
N GLY A 211 -6.25 7.59 6.82
CA GLY A 211 -6.41 6.99 5.49
C GLY A 211 -6.41 8.02 4.35
N PRO A 212 -6.69 7.59 3.10
CA PRO A 212 -6.61 8.45 1.93
C PRO A 212 -7.56 9.65 1.97
N GLY A 213 -8.72 9.53 2.62
CA GLY A 213 -9.65 10.66 2.80
C GLY A 213 -9.01 11.80 3.60
N GLY A 214 -8.34 11.50 4.71
CA GLY A 214 -7.68 12.54 5.52
C GLY A 214 -6.52 13.20 4.77
N ALA A 215 -5.79 12.42 3.97
CA ALA A 215 -4.75 12.96 3.10
C ALA A 215 -5.34 13.93 2.05
N GLN A 216 -6.48 13.59 1.43
CA GLN A 216 -7.15 14.48 0.47
C GLN A 216 -7.59 15.79 1.14
N GLU A 217 -8.22 15.71 2.31
CA GLU A 217 -8.68 16.89 3.05
C GLU A 217 -7.54 17.86 3.36
N ILE A 218 -6.36 17.36 3.75
CA ILE A 218 -5.19 18.22 4.01
C ILE A 218 -4.55 18.73 2.72
N LEU A 219 -4.32 17.87 1.72
CA LEU A 219 -3.54 18.23 0.53
C LEU A 219 -4.27 19.20 -0.40
N GLN A 220 -5.60 19.31 -0.31
CA GLN A 220 -6.39 20.28 -1.06
C GLN A 220 -6.42 21.68 -0.42
N ARG A 221 -5.94 21.82 0.81
CA ARG A 221 -5.89 23.10 1.51
C ARG A 221 -4.86 24.04 0.91
N SER A 222 -5.18 25.33 0.91
CA SER A 222 -4.28 26.40 0.46
C SER A 222 -3.63 27.18 1.60
N ASP A 223 -4.02 26.89 2.86
CA ASP A 223 -3.58 27.57 4.08
C ASP A 223 -2.57 26.76 4.89
N VAL A 224 -1.98 25.71 4.30
CA VAL A 224 -0.94 24.87 4.92
C VAL A 224 0.29 24.84 4.03
N ASP A 225 1.47 24.78 4.64
CA ASP A 225 2.76 24.71 3.96
C ASP A 225 3.30 23.28 3.87
N VAL A 226 2.95 22.42 4.84
CA VAL A 226 3.45 21.04 4.96
C VAL A 226 2.33 20.13 5.48
N ALA A 227 2.24 18.91 4.94
CA ALA A 227 1.36 17.87 5.44
C ALA A 227 2.12 16.85 6.30
N VAL A 228 1.64 16.57 7.51
CA VAL A 228 2.16 15.52 8.40
C VAL A 228 1.07 14.47 8.58
N LEU A 229 1.19 13.36 7.86
CA LEU A 229 0.10 12.42 7.65
C LEU A 229 0.34 11.11 8.39
N GLU A 230 -0.43 10.87 9.44
CA GLU A 230 -0.54 9.53 10.02
C GLU A 230 -1.26 8.60 9.05
N THR A 231 -0.62 7.49 8.69
CA THR A 231 -1.16 6.49 7.76
C THR A 231 -1.25 5.14 8.44
N ALA A 232 -2.46 4.74 8.82
CA ALA A 232 -2.70 3.46 9.47
C ALA A 232 -2.81 2.32 8.46
N ARG A 233 -2.64 1.09 8.96
CA ARG A 233 -2.78 -0.13 8.15
C ARG A 233 -4.17 -0.26 7.54
N GLY A 234 -5.22 0.13 8.27
CA GLY A 234 -6.60 0.09 7.77
C GLY A 234 -6.78 0.89 6.48
N GLY A 235 -6.29 2.13 6.44
CA GLY A 235 -6.30 2.97 5.23
C GLY A 235 -5.56 2.31 4.06
N ILE A 236 -4.32 1.85 4.29
CA ILE A 236 -3.48 1.23 3.25
C ILE A 236 -4.13 -0.03 2.68
N VAL A 237 -4.66 -0.93 3.52
CA VAL A 237 -5.24 -2.20 3.06
C VAL A 237 -6.57 -2.00 2.36
N LEU A 238 -7.42 -1.11 2.89
CA LEU A 238 -8.78 -0.94 2.38
C LEU A 238 -8.83 -0.10 1.10
N ARG A 239 -7.95 0.89 0.98
CA ARG A 239 -8.04 1.93 -0.06
C ARG A 239 -6.67 2.31 -0.65
N GLY A 240 -5.55 1.92 -0.05
CA GLY A 240 -4.22 2.40 -0.45
C GLY A 240 -3.89 3.75 0.18
N VAL A 241 -2.75 4.33 -0.24
CA VAL A 241 -2.30 5.66 0.18
C VAL A 241 -2.93 6.72 -0.71
N GLY A 242 -3.33 7.87 -0.14
CA GLY A 242 -4.07 8.93 -0.85
C GLY A 242 -3.24 9.87 -1.72
N TYR A 243 -1.95 9.58 -1.92
CA TYR A 243 -1.01 10.44 -2.64
C TYR A 243 0.07 9.58 -3.31
N GLU A 244 0.69 10.11 -4.37
CA GLU A 244 1.66 9.39 -5.20
C GLU A 244 2.99 9.14 -4.49
N SER A 245 3.57 10.17 -3.87
CA SER A 245 4.84 10.06 -3.16
C SER A 245 4.91 11.02 -1.96
N ASN A 246 5.95 10.84 -1.12
CA ASN A 246 6.25 11.74 -0.01
C ASN A 246 7.75 12.11 0.02
N GLU A 247 8.06 13.25 0.64
CA GLU A 247 9.44 13.72 0.83
C GLU A 247 10.12 13.00 1.99
N ALA A 248 9.36 12.62 3.01
CA ALA A 248 9.86 11.84 4.11
C ALA A 248 8.83 10.83 4.62
N SER A 249 9.30 9.68 5.08
CA SER A 249 8.46 8.72 5.79
C SER A 249 9.14 8.17 7.05
N ILE A 250 8.32 7.83 8.03
CA ILE A 250 8.76 7.23 9.29
C ILE A 250 7.99 5.93 9.52
N LEU A 251 8.71 4.87 9.86
CA LEU A 251 8.13 3.61 10.32
C LEU A 251 8.62 3.30 11.75
N THR A 252 7.71 3.36 12.73
CA THR A 252 8.10 3.35 14.15
C THR A 252 8.35 1.96 14.73
N ASN A 253 7.41 1.02 14.57
CA ASN A 253 7.49 -0.37 15.05
C ASN A 253 6.32 -1.18 14.48
N VAL A 254 6.43 -2.50 14.59
CA VAL A 254 5.39 -3.46 14.21
C VAL A 254 5.22 -4.48 15.34
N SER A 255 4.17 -4.31 16.13
CA SER A 255 3.76 -5.27 17.16
C SER A 255 2.44 -5.96 16.80
N SER A 256 2.10 -7.01 17.56
CA SER A 256 0.95 -7.89 17.34
C SER A 256 -0.37 -7.18 17.66
N ASP A 257 -0.75 -6.26 16.80
CA ASP A 257 -2.00 -5.53 16.86
C ASP A 257 -2.79 -5.78 15.58
N HIS A 258 -4.10 -6.00 15.74
CA HIS A 258 -5.02 -6.21 14.63
C HIS A 258 -4.65 -7.38 13.67
N LEU A 259 -3.86 -8.37 14.09
CA LEU A 259 -3.60 -9.56 13.26
C LEU A 259 -4.90 -10.32 12.96
N ASP A 260 -4.90 -11.10 11.89
CA ASP A 260 -6.06 -11.86 11.37
C ASP A 260 -7.20 -11.02 10.79
N LEU A 261 -7.00 -9.72 10.61
CA LEU A 261 -7.92 -8.84 9.89
C LEU A 261 -7.46 -8.64 8.43
N GLN A 262 -8.41 -8.71 7.50
CA GLN A 262 -8.21 -8.32 6.09
C GLN A 262 -7.05 -9.07 5.39
N GLY A 263 -6.86 -10.35 5.69
CA GLY A 263 -5.85 -11.20 5.02
C GLY A 263 -4.41 -10.97 5.48
N ILE A 264 -4.20 -10.32 6.62
CA ILE A 264 -2.88 -10.07 7.21
C ILE A 264 -2.80 -10.76 8.57
N HIS A 265 -1.84 -11.66 8.70
CA HIS A 265 -1.80 -12.70 9.71
C HIS A 265 -0.49 -12.74 10.50
N THR A 266 0.57 -12.11 9.99
CA THR A 266 1.90 -12.14 10.59
C THR A 266 2.49 -10.75 10.73
N LEU A 267 3.45 -10.58 11.64
CA LEU A 267 4.19 -9.32 11.79
C LEU A 267 4.98 -8.94 10.52
N PRO A 268 5.66 -9.86 9.83
CA PRO A 268 6.26 -9.58 8.52
C PRO A 268 5.25 -9.02 7.50
N GLU A 269 4.04 -9.57 7.41
CA GLU A 269 3.00 -9.06 6.51
C GLU A 269 2.52 -7.67 6.91
N LEU A 270 2.35 -7.44 8.22
CA LEU A 270 1.98 -6.14 8.74
C LEU A 270 3.06 -5.08 8.45
N ALA A 271 4.33 -5.45 8.56
CA ALA A 271 5.46 -4.61 8.18
C ALA A 271 5.45 -4.28 6.69
N GLU A 272 5.23 -5.27 5.82
CA GLU A 272 5.12 -5.08 4.37
C GLU A 272 4.00 -4.11 3.98
N VAL A 273 2.85 -4.18 4.67
CA VAL A 273 1.73 -3.25 4.47
C VAL A 273 2.13 -1.83 4.91
N LYS A 274 2.62 -1.66 6.14
CA LYS A 274 2.99 -0.34 6.67
C LYS A 274 4.14 0.30 5.90
N ALA A 275 5.07 -0.52 5.39
CA ALA A 275 6.18 -0.07 4.55
C ALA A 275 5.76 0.53 3.20
N THR A 276 4.48 0.45 2.82
CA THR A 276 3.96 1.12 1.62
C THR A 276 4.32 2.60 1.62
N VAL A 277 4.21 3.31 2.75
CA VAL A 277 4.57 4.74 2.83
C VAL A 277 6.07 4.98 2.63
N CYS A 278 6.91 4.01 2.97
CA CYS A 278 8.37 4.09 2.79
C CYS A 278 8.80 3.80 1.35
N ARG A 279 8.11 2.88 0.67
CA ARG A 279 8.42 2.53 -0.73
C ARG A 279 8.05 3.61 -1.71
N ILE A 280 7.11 4.49 -1.35
CA ILE A 280 6.73 5.65 -2.16
C ILE A 280 7.46 6.92 -1.76
N THR A 281 8.38 6.88 -0.81
CA THR A 281 9.24 8.04 -0.53
C THR A 281 10.12 8.31 -1.74
N LYS A 282 10.21 9.57 -2.15
CA LYS A 282 11.03 10.00 -3.30
C LYS A 282 12.49 9.58 -3.13
N SER A 283 13.20 9.31 -4.23
CA SER A 283 14.59 8.84 -4.20
C SER A 283 15.57 9.82 -3.54
N ASP A 284 15.29 11.12 -3.60
CA ASP A 284 16.04 12.19 -2.93
C ASP A 284 15.51 12.54 -1.53
N GLY A 285 14.40 11.92 -1.13
CA GLY A 285 13.79 12.03 0.20
C GLY A 285 14.42 11.10 1.24
N TRP A 286 13.78 11.04 2.42
CA TRP A 286 14.28 10.29 3.58
C TRP A 286 13.28 9.29 4.15
N VAL A 287 13.74 8.07 4.37
CA VAL A 287 13.01 7.01 5.07
C VAL A 287 13.68 6.80 6.43
N ILE A 288 12.93 7.03 7.50
CA ILE A 288 13.38 6.95 8.88
C ILE A 288 12.82 5.66 9.49
N LEU A 289 13.71 4.75 9.88
CA LEU A 289 13.35 3.41 10.34
C LEU A 289 13.85 3.17 11.76
N ASN A 290 13.04 2.49 12.56
CA ASN A 290 13.50 1.96 13.84
C ASN A 290 14.44 0.77 13.63
N ALA A 291 15.69 0.89 14.07
CA ALA A 291 16.65 -0.21 14.01
C ALA A 291 16.47 -1.26 15.12
N ASP A 292 15.68 -0.95 16.16
CA ASP A 292 15.42 -1.87 17.27
C ASP A 292 14.27 -2.85 16.93
N ASP A 293 13.53 -2.59 15.85
CA ASP A 293 12.53 -3.50 15.31
C ASP A 293 13.09 -4.19 14.04
N PRO A 294 13.34 -5.51 14.07
CA PRO A 294 13.98 -6.20 12.95
C PRO A 294 13.11 -6.24 11.68
N PHE A 295 11.78 -6.19 11.79
CA PHE A 295 10.89 -6.17 10.62
C PHE A 295 10.91 -4.79 9.97
N VAL A 296 10.93 -3.73 10.77
CA VAL A 296 11.07 -2.35 10.30
C VAL A 296 12.45 -2.13 9.67
N ALA A 297 13.51 -2.57 10.35
CA ALA A 297 14.86 -2.39 9.86
C ALA A 297 15.12 -3.09 8.51
N ALA A 298 14.48 -4.24 8.29
CA ALA A 298 14.58 -4.97 7.02
C ALA A 298 14.03 -4.18 5.82
N ILE A 299 13.12 -3.22 6.04
CA ILE A 299 12.51 -2.39 4.98
C ILE A 299 13.55 -1.55 4.25
N ALA A 300 14.67 -1.20 4.90
CA ALA A 300 15.77 -0.47 4.28
C ALA A 300 16.26 -1.08 2.96
N ARG A 301 16.13 -2.40 2.78
CA ARG A 301 16.53 -3.12 1.56
C ARG A 301 15.53 -3.01 0.41
N SER A 302 14.37 -2.41 0.66
CA SER A 302 13.23 -2.37 -0.27
C SER A 302 12.82 -0.94 -0.67
N VAL A 303 13.58 0.06 -0.24
CA VAL A 303 13.35 1.48 -0.54
C VAL A 303 14.47 2.04 -1.42
N GLN A 304 14.16 3.06 -2.22
CA GLN A 304 15.12 3.75 -3.07
C GLN A 304 15.60 5.09 -2.47
N ALA A 305 14.86 5.63 -1.52
CA ALA A 305 15.18 6.86 -0.80
C ALA A 305 16.40 6.69 0.12
N ARG A 306 16.90 7.82 0.65
CA ARG A 306 17.96 7.81 1.67
C ARG A 306 17.41 7.21 2.96
N VAL A 307 18.20 6.37 3.64
CA VAL A 307 17.78 5.71 4.88
C VAL A 307 18.52 6.29 6.07
N ALA A 308 17.76 6.74 7.06
CA ALA A 308 18.26 7.01 8.40
C ALA A 308 17.64 6.03 9.40
N PHE A 309 18.45 5.45 10.26
CA PHE A 309 17.93 4.66 11.38
C PHE A 309 17.72 5.53 12.62
N PHE A 310 16.85 5.12 13.52
CA PHE A 310 16.91 5.54 14.91
C PHE A 310 16.95 4.32 15.83
N SER A 311 17.57 4.46 17.00
CA SER A 311 17.71 3.38 17.97
C SER A 311 17.87 3.93 19.39
N LEU A 312 17.16 3.31 20.33
CA LEU A 312 17.36 3.52 21.77
C LEU A 312 18.52 2.67 22.30
N GLU A 313 18.84 1.54 21.65
CA GLU A 313 20.01 0.71 21.97
C GLU A 313 21.33 1.35 21.51
N GLY A 314 21.26 2.33 20.61
CA GLY A 314 22.39 3.05 20.06
C GLY A 314 23.41 2.13 19.39
N ASP A 315 24.68 2.20 19.82
CA ASP A 315 25.75 1.34 19.29
C ASP A 315 25.60 -0.13 19.66
N GLY A 316 24.72 -0.46 20.62
CA GLY A 316 24.35 -1.83 20.94
C GLY A 316 23.73 -2.54 19.73
N SER A 317 22.99 -1.81 18.90
CA SER A 317 22.30 -2.36 17.73
C SER A 317 23.30 -2.77 16.63
N PRO A 318 23.40 -4.06 16.27
CA PRO A 318 24.24 -4.50 15.15
C PRO A 318 23.81 -3.88 13.80
N ILE A 319 22.53 -3.54 13.68
CA ILE A 319 21.95 -2.91 12.49
C ILE A 319 22.50 -1.48 12.35
N VAL A 320 22.46 -0.70 13.43
CA VAL A 320 23.01 0.67 13.45
C VAL A 320 24.51 0.63 13.14
N ARG A 321 25.29 -0.21 13.84
CA ARG A 321 26.74 -0.29 13.60
C ARG A 321 27.08 -0.62 12.15
N ARG A 322 26.37 -1.58 11.54
CA ARG A 322 26.57 -1.93 10.13
C ARG A 322 26.18 -0.78 9.19
N HIS A 323 25.10 -0.07 9.49
CA HIS A 323 24.64 1.06 8.68
C HIS A 323 25.64 2.22 8.71
N LEU A 324 26.11 2.59 9.90
CA LEU A 324 27.12 3.64 10.09
C LEU A 324 28.46 3.27 9.41
N ALA A 325 28.89 2.02 9.51
CA ALA A 325 30.10 1.54 8.83
C ALA A 325 30.01 1.61 7.30
N GLY A 326 28.79 1.61 6.74
CA GLY A 326 28.53 1.84 5.32
C GLY A 326 28.39 3.31 4.93
N GLY A 327 28.67 4.26 5.83
CA GLY A 327 28.46 5.69 5.62
C GLY A 327 27.00 6.13 5.77
N GLY A 328 26.14 5.29 6.34
CA GLY A 328 24.74 5.62 6.61
C GLY A 328 24.60 6.58 7.79
N ARG A 329 23.39 7.15 7.91
CA ARG A 329 22.99 8.04 9.01
C ARG A 329 22.15 7.30 10.04
N ALA A 330 22.36 7.57 11.33
CA ALA A 330 21.49 7.11 12.41
C ALA A 330 21.31 8.17 13.50
N TYR A 331 20.17 8.14 14.18
CA TYR A 331 19.88 8.96 15.37
C TYR A 331 19.83 8.05 16.58
N VAL A 332 20.76 8.25 17.52
CA VAL A 332 20.98 7.33 18.63
C VAL A 332 21.00 8.06 19.96
N VAL A 333 20.59 7.35 21.01
CA VAL A 333 20.78 7.83 22.39
C VAL A 333 22.11 7.31 22.91
N ARG A 334 23.03 8.22 23.24
CA ARG A 334 24.31 7.90 23.89
C ARG A 334 24.40 8.68 25.20
N ARG A 335 24.63 7.99 26.31
CA ARG A 335 24.75 8.60 27.66
C ARG A 335 23.55 9.49 28.05
N GLY A 336 22.35 9.15 27.57
CA GLY A 336 21.12 9.91 27.83
C GLY A 336 20.90 11.10 26.89
N GLU A 337 21.80 11.35 25.96
CA GLU A 337 21.71 12.42 24.97
C GLU A 337 21.36 11.83 23.59
N LEU A 338 20.39 12.44 22.92
CA LEU A 338 20.08 12.16 21.52
C LEU A 338 21.09 12.89 20.65
N GLY A 339 21.73 12.17 19.72
CA GLY A 339 22.62 12.78 18.72
C GLY A 339 22.51 12.12 17.37
N GLU A 340 22.98 12.84 16.35
CA GLU A 340 23.12 12.32 14.99
C GLU A 340 24.47 11.59 14.88
N ALA A 341 24.45 10.41 14.26
CA ALA A 341 25.65 9.65 13.93
C ALA A 341 25.73 9.45 12.41
N GLU A 342 26.85 9.82 11.80
CA GLU A 342 27.11 9.64 10.37
C GLU A 342 28.57 9.26 10.16
N GLY A 343 28.84 8.19 9.43
CA GLY A 343 30.22 7.77 9.11
C GLY A 343 31.15 7.48 10.31
N GLY A 344 30.59 7.32 11.52
CA GLY A 344 31.34 7.12 12.77
C GLY A 344 31.51 8.38 13.62
N GLU A 345 31.17 9.56 13.09
CA GLU A 345 31.08 10.80 13.85
C GLU A 345 29.74 10.88 14.59
N TRP A 346 29.72 11.53 15.76
CA TRP A 346 28.52 11.75 16.57
C TRP A 346 28.48 13.22 17.00
N THR A 347 27.37 13.89 16.70
CA THR A 347 27.15 15.33 16.93
C THR A 347 25.86 15.61 17.65
#